data_AF-A0A316Z419-F1
#
_entry.id   AF-A0A316Z419-F1
#
_cell.length_a   1.000
_cell.length_b   1.000
_cell.length_c   1.000
_cell.angle_alpha   90.00
_cell.angle_beta   90.00
_cell.angle_gamma   90.00
#
_symmetry.space_group_name_H-M   'P 1'
#
loop_
_entity.id
_entity.type
_entity.pdbx_description
1 polymer ?
#
loop_
_entity_poly.entity_id
_entity_poly.type
_entity_poly.pdbx_seq_one_letter_code
_entity_poly.pdbx_strand_id
1 'polypeptide(L)'
;MPLTKHETGRVVCVFSATSQRGRAVINALLAANQQHYQQRVTAEYNAVKKREMLAAHGLSMADAWLLPSPLPPSPNMLQRSSSRSSRFLENGFEATMPALTLAAAATTSAAAALALPGSALSAPNEEAGASLTRAMEASLSAQGETVDGTARWHIRAITRSSDSIRAAELRDLSPDIEVVEADLSDPASLAPVLRDAFAVFLSPFYQCFPLSPRLLEAIRLPGGVLDQVADGDTQVVILDGVERPRQDALVPESMRTADAIAERLFSLVKEGKLVSATVLDNGIPFELSLEGHGIVPISREGFFELDLLAPTNSTLPFCAVSDIGPLVSLILESPRDHDLFQCKHVDLVSDVLSPRELSMQLHQNSYLSCTPIRPREYTDETCEEASKQLPEAQREMAIFSRYWQGCPRQRRPSRESSTSRRGFALTTWADWSAANMKAILPQFATPSASKVAQSLQVAASTAARLQNAQLGTTREESMFLIPFGSSDQDLEALFLVSSMTLGPGTL
;
A
#
# COMPACT_ATOMS: atom_id res chain seq x y z
N MET A 1 -16.10 14.22 29.70
CA MET A 1 -16.13 13.16 30.73
C MET A 1 -15.04 12.17 30.38
N PRO A 2 -14.14 11.77 31.30
CA PRO A 2 -13.13 10.77 31.00
C PRO A 2 -13.83 9.41 30.83
N LEU A 3 -13.66 8.79 29.67
CA LEU A 3 -14.08 7.40 29.42
C LEU A 3 -13.40 6.51 30.47
N THR A 4 -14.17 5.66 31.14
CA THR A 4 -13.67 4.71 32.13
C THR A 4 -12.62 3.81 31.49
N LYS A 5 -11.41 3.79 32.09
CA LYS A 5 -10.13 3.22 31.61
C LYS A 5 -10.11 1.75 31.14
N HIS A 6 -11.24 1.05 31.12
CA HIS A 6 -11.34 -0.38 30.81
C HIS A 6 -12.10 -0.70 29.52
N GLU A 7 -12.65 0.29 28.82
CA GLU A 7 -13.48 0.07 27.62
C GLU A 7 -12.81 0.44 26.30
N THR A 8 -11.58 0.95 26.31
CA THR A 8 -10.90 1.38 25.08
C THR A 8 -9.75 0.45 24.75
N GLY A 9 -9.55 0.18 23.45
CA GLY A 9 -8.39 -0.54 22.94
C GLY A 9 -7.05 0.08 23.35
N ARG A 10 -5.94 -0.58 23.04
CA ARG A 10 -4.61 -0.05 23.35
C ARG A 10 -4.39 1.25 22.58
N VAL A 11 -3.92 2.30 23.25
CA VAL A 11 -3.73 3.63 22.64
C VAL A 11 -2.48 3.63 21.76
N VAL A 12 -2.64 4.00 20.49
CA VAL A 12 -1.56 4.19 19.53
C VAL A 12 -1.49 5.66 19.13
N CYS A 13 -0.40 6.33 19.47
CA CYS A 13 -0.16 7.71 19.09
C CYS A 13 0.54 7.79 17.74
N VAL A 14 -0.08 8.49 16.78
CA VAL A 14 0.47 8.67 15.43
C VAL A 14 0.82 10.14 15.24
N PHE A 15 2.12 10.45 15.27
CA PHE A 15 2.61 11.80 14.96
C PHE A 15 2.56 12.06 13.45
N SER A 16 2.42 13.34 13.09
CA SER A 16 2.24 13.76 11.70
C SER A 16 1.02 13.08 11.04
N ALA A 17 -0.07 12.92 11.80
CA ALA A 17 -1.25 12.15 11.38
C ALA A 17 -1.89 12.64 10.06
N THR A 18 -1.77 13.93 9.76
CA THR A 18 -2.30 14.55 8.52
C THR A 18 -1.35 14.46 7.33
N SER A 19 -0.19 13.82 7.49
CA SER A 19 0.72 13.47 6.40
C SER A 19 0.26 12.18 5.70
N GLN A 20 0.77 11.91 4.50
CA GLN A 20 0.45 10.67 3.79
C GLN A 20 0.90 9.42 4.55
N ARG A 21 2.10 9.48 5.16
CA ARG A 21 2.68 8.41 6.00
C ARG A 21 1.81 8.15 7.24
N GLY A 22 1.41 9.22 7.94
CA GLY A 22 0.50 9.14 9.09
C GLY A 22 -0.87 8.55 8.71
N ARG A 23 -1.46 8.99 7.60
CA ARG A 23 -2.73 8.42 7.09
C ARG A 23 -2.60 6.95 6.70
N ALA A 24 -1.50 6.53 6.09
CA ALA A 24 -1.26 5.12 5.75
C ALA A 24 -1.27 4.25 7.01
N VAL A 25 -0.63 4.70 8.09
CA VAL A 25 -0.67 4.02 9.40
C VAL A 25 -2.07 3.98 9.97
N ILE A 26 -2.78 5.11 10.04
CA ILE A 26 -4.14 5.19 10.59
C ILE A 26 -5.09 4.25 9.84
N ASN A 27 -5.08 4.27 8.50
CA ASN A 27 -5.94 3.42 7.69
C ASN A 27 -5.66 1.93 7.93
N ALA A 28 -4.39 1.53 8.06
CA ALA A 28 -4.04 0.15 8.35
C ALA A 28 -4.47 -0.29 9.76
N LEU A 29 -4.37 0.60 10.76
CA LEU A 29 -4.86 0.33 12.12
C LEU A 29 -6.38 0.21 12.17
N LEU A 30 -7.11 1.04 11.41
CA LEU A 30 -8.56 0.91 11.25
C LEU A 30 -8.94 -0.42 10.58
N ALA A 31 -8.24 -0.80 9.51
CA ALA A 31 -8.44 -2.10 8.85
C ALA A 31 -8.16 -3.27 9.83
N ALA A 32 -7.12 -3.16 10.67
CA ALA A 32 -6.82 -4.14 11.70
C ALA A 32 -7.89 -4.20 12.80
N ASN A 33 -8.49 -3.06 13.19
CA ASN A 33 -9.64 -3.02 14.10
C ASN A 33 -10.85 -3.75 13.49
N GLN A 34 -11.17 -3.47 12.23
CA GLN A 34 -12.26 -4.12 11.52
C GLN A 34 -12.03 -5.63 11.42
N GLN A 35 -10.83 -6.06 11.03
CA GLN A 35 -10.47 -7.47 10.96
C GLN A 35 -10.57 -8.16 12.33
N HIS A 36 -10.10 -7.50 13.40
CA HIS A 36 -10.20 -8.01 14.76
C HIS A 36 -11.66 -8.21 15.17
N TYR A 37 -12.52 -7.23 14.90
CA TYR A 37 -13.95 -7.33 15.16
C TYR A 37 -14.60 -8.49 14.40
N GLN A 38 -14.32 -8.63 13.10
CA GLN A 38 -14.82 -9.75 12.29
C GLN A 38 -14.40 -11.11 12.84
N GLN A 39 -13.16 -11.23 13.33
CA GLN A 39 -12.65 -12.45 13.95
C GLN A 39 -13.40 -12.78 15.25
N ARG A 40 -13.71 -11.77 16.08
CA ARG A 40 -14.48 -11.95 17.32
C ARG A 40 -15.91 -12.39 17.04
N VAL A 41 -16.59 -11.74 16.10
CA VAL A 41 -17.93 -12.13 15.64
C VAL A 41 -17.94 -13.58 15.16
N THR A 42 -16.96 -13.94 14.33
CA THR A 42 -16.84 -15.30 13.80
C THR A 42 -16.59 -16.32 14.92
N ALA A 43 -15.72 -16.00 15.88
CA ALA A 43 -15.41 -16.86 17.01
C ALA A 43 -16.63 -17.08 17.91
N GLU A 44 -17.36 -16.02 18.25
CA GLU A 44 -18.56 -16.11 19.08
C GLU A 44 -19.68 -16.87 18.37
N TYR A 45 -19.91 -16.59 17.09
CA TYR A 45 -20.86 -17.34 16.26
C TYR A 45 -20.53 -18.84 16.24
N ASN A 46 -19.27 -19.20 16.04
CA ASN A 46 -18.84 -20.60 16.06
C ASN A 46 -19.00 -21.24 17.45
N ALA A 47 -18.74 -20.49 18.53
CA ALA A 47 -18.95 -20.98 19.90
C ALA A 47 -20.42 -21.28 20.18
N VAL A 48 -21.31 -20.38 19.77
CA VAL A 48 -22.77 -20.56 19.85
C VAL A 48 -23.23 -21.76 19.03
N LYS A 49 -22.80 -21.87 17.75
CA LYS A 49 -23.16 -23.03 16.92
C LYS A 49 -22.63 -24.34 17.47
N LYS A 50 -21.44 -24.33 18.08
CA LYS A 50 -20.90 -25.50 18.78
C LYS A 50 -21.76 -25.89 19.99
N ARG A 51 -22.22 -24.91 20.79
CA ARG A 51 -23.16 -25.15 21.91
C ARG A 51 -24.48 -25.76 21.42
N GLU A 52 -25.07 -25.22 20.36
CA GLU A 52 -26.29 -25.76 19.74
C GLU A 52 -26.10 -27.20 19.26
N MET A 53 -24.99 -27.50 18.56
CA MET A 53 -24.69 -28.84 18.07
C MET A 53 -24.50 -29.85 19.19
N LEU A 54 -23.79 -29.48 20.27
CA LEU A 54 -23.61 -30.34 21.44
C LEU A 54 -24.95 -30.63 22.12
N ALA A 55 -25.75 -29.58 22.35
CA ALA A 55 -27.06 -29.71 22.96
C ALA A 55 -27.99 -30.64 22.14
N ALA A 56 -27.94 -30.56 20.81
CA ALA A 56 -28.71 -31.44 19.93
C ALA A 56 -28.33 -32.93 20.05
N HIS A 57 -27.13 -33.24 20.54
CA HIS A 57 -26.65 -34.60 20.79
C HIS A 57 -26.70 -35.01 22.27
N GLY A 58 -27.28 -34.18 23.14
CA GLY A 58 -27.26 -34.40 24.59
C GLY A 58 -25.86 -34.33 25.20
N LEU A 59 -24.93 -33.66 24.52
CA LEU A 59 -23.53 -33.50 24.92
C LEU A 59 -23.32 -32.12 25.59
N SER A 60 -22.31 -32.04 26.45
CA SER A 60 -21.91 -30.82 27.16
C SER A 60 -20.71 -30.14 26.49
N MET A 61 -20.35 -28.93 26.94
CA MET A 61 -19.11 -28.28 26.50
C MET A 61 -17.84 -29.05 26.89
N ALA A 62 -17.88 -29.93 27.89
CA ALA A 62 -16.77 -30.82 28.20
C ALA A 62 -16.54 -31.86 27.10
N ASP A 63 -17.56 -32.14 26.28
CA ASP A 63 -17.55 -33.08 25.16
C ASP A 63 -17.24 -32.40 23.82
N ALA A 64 -16.91 -31.10 23.85
CA ALA A 64 -16.65 -30.28 22.67
C ALA A 64 -15.51 -30.79 21.78
N TRP A 65 -14.65 -31.67 22.29
CA TRP A 65 -13.57 -32.33 21.55
C TRP A 65 -14.06 -33.50 20.68
N LEU A 66 -15.28 -34.01 20.91
CA LEU A 66 -15.90 -35.08 20.11
C LEU A 66 -16.46 -34.57 18.77
N LEU A 67 -16.70 -33.26 18.65
CA LEU A 67 -17.22 -32.68 17.42
C LEU A 67 -16.08 -32.17 16.52
N PRO A 68 -16.18 -32.36 15.19
CA PRO A 68 -15.28 -31.70 14.27
C PRO A 68 -15.40 -30.17 14.43
N SER A 69 -14.29 -29.45 14.28
CA SER A 69 -14.32 -27.99 14.30
C SER A 69 -15.36 -27.48 13.29
N PRO A 70 -16.30 -26.60 13.70
CA PRO A 70 -17.28 -26.05 12.78
C PRO A 70 -16.53 -25.34 11.65
N LEU A 71 -16.78 -25.76 10.41
CA LEU A 71 -16.24 -25.07 9.25
C LEU A 71 -16.86 -23.67 9.22
N PRO A 72 -16.07 -22.61 8.94
CA PRO A 72 -16.62 -21.28 8.76
C PRO A 72 -17.71 -21.35 7.67
N PRO A 73 -18.88 -20.74 7.89
CA PRO A 73 -19.97 -20.82 6.93
C PRO A 73 -19.51 -20.20 5.61
N SER A 74 -19.70 -20.92 4.50
CA SER A 74 -19.40 -20.36 3.19
C SER A 74 -20.30 -19.15 2.93
N PRO A 75 -19.81 -18.10 2.24
CA PRO A 75 -20.62 -16.93 1.90
C PRO A 75 -21.97 -17.31 1.25
N ASN A 76 -21.97 -18.37 0.44
CA ASN A 76 -23.15 -18.89 -0.26
C ASN A 76 -24.18 -19.56 0.67
N MET A 77 -23.78 -20.08 1.83
CA MET A 77 -24.72 -20.71 2.77
C MET A 77 -25.57 -19.70 3.53
N LEU A 78 -25.01 -18.54 3.90
CA LEU A 78 -25.72 -17.52 4.68
C LEU A 78 -26.64 -16.64 3.84
N GLN A 79 -26.33 -16.46 2.55
CA GLN A 79 -27.29 -15.88 1.60
C GLN A 79 -28.52 -16.77 1.39
N ARG A 80 -28.39 -18.10 1.53
CA ARG A 80 -29.49 -19.06 1.43
C ARG A 80 -30.34 -19.16 2.69
N SER A 81 -29.80 -18.88 3.88
CA SER A 81 -30.56 -18.91 5.14
C SER A 81 -31.41 -17.64 5.34
N SER A 82 -30.88 -16.46 4.98
CA SER A 82 -31.62 -15.19 5.01
C SER A 82 -32.78 -15.17 4.00
N SER A 83 -32.61 -15.78 2.83
CA SER A 83 -33.68 -15.93 1.82
C SER A 83 -34.71 -17.01 2.15
N ARG A 84 -34.44 -17.90 3.12
CA ARG A 84 -35.36 -18.98 3.52
C ARG A 84 -36.41 -18.59 4.55
N SER A 85 -36.35 -17.39 5.13
CA SER A 85 -37.39 -16.91 6.08
C SER A 85 -38.68 -16.38 5.44
N SER A 86 -38.89 -16.54 4.12
CA SER A 86 -40.16 -16.08 3.49
C SER A 86 -40.79 -17.00 2.43
N ARG A 87 -40.23 -18.17 2.10
CA ARG A 87 -40.82 -19.05 1.07
C ARG A 87 -40.68 -20.53 1.42
N PHE A 88 -41.48 -20.95 2.40
CA PHE A 88 -42.05 -22.28 2.37
C PHE A 88 -43.54 -22.09 2.10
N LEU A 89 -43.89 -22.05 0.81
CA LEU A 89 -45.13 -22.57 0.23
C LEU A 89 -45.04 -22.35 -1.29
N GLU A 90 -45.22 -23.47 -2.00
CA GLU A 90 -45.57 -23.59 -3.41
C GLU A 90 -44.49 -23.53 -4.51
N ASN A 91 -44.51 -24.64 -5.26
CA ASN A 91 -44.12 -24.88 -6.65
C ASN A 91 -42.68 -25.33 -6.93
N GLY A 92 -42.60 -26.62 -7.26
CA GLY A 92 -41.48 -27.22 -7.97
C GLY A 92 -41.45 -26.75 -9.42
N PHE A 93 -40.25 -26.65 -9.97
CA PHE A 93 -40.01 -26.60 -11.40
C PHE A 93 -38.62 -27.15 -11.73
N GLU A 94 -38.59 -27.96 -12.77
CA GLU A 94 -37.40 -28.56 -13.37
C GLU A 94 -36.59 -27.54 -14.20
N ALA A 95 -35.32 -27.88 -14.36
CA ALA A 95 -34.46 -27.71 -15.54
C ALA A 95 -33.65 -26.42 -15.78
N THR A 96 -32.45 -26.70 -16.31
CA THR A 96 -31.54 -25.90 -17.16
C THR A 96 -30.58 -24.89 -16.51
N MET A 97 -29.33 -25.33 -16.37
CA MET A 97 -28.12 -24.50 -16.33
C MET A 97 -27.71 -24.11 -17.76
N PRO A 98 -27.24 -22.87 -17.98
CA PRO A 98 -26.20 -22.65 -18.97
C PRO A 98 -24.99 -21.86 -18.41
N ALA A 99 -23.87 -22.10 -19.08
CA ALA A 99 -22.54 -21.57 -18.84
C ALA A 99 -22.50 -20.03 -18.70
N LEU A 100 -22.01 -19.56 -17.54
CA LEU A 100 -21.64 -18.17 -17.27
C LEU A 100 -20.41 -18.18 -16.35
N THR A 101 -19.25 -18.56 -16.88
CA THR A 101 -18.00 -18.58 -16.09
C THR A 101 -16.76 -18.05 -16.81
N LEU A 102 -16.88 -17.45 -18.00
CA LEU A 102 -15.72 -16.87 -18.71
C LEU A 102 -15.80 -15.37 -19.01
N ALA A 103 -16.95 -14.71 -18.85
CA ALA A 103 -17.08 -13.27 -19.10
C ALA A 103 -16.83 -12.38 -17.87
N ALA A 104 -16.92 -12.93 -16.65
CA ALA A 104 -16.79 -12.16 -15.40
C ALA A 104 -15.34 -11.83 -15.01
N ALA A 105 -14.36 -12.60 -15.51
CA ALA A 105 -12.93 -12.38 -15.20
C ALA A 105 -12.29 -11.25 -16.04
N ALA A 106 -12.86 -10.93 -17.21
CA ALA A 106 -12.36 -9.86 -18.08
C ALA A 106 -12.90 -8.47 -17.71
N THR A 107 -14.11 -8.39 -17.15
CA THR A 107 -14.74 -7.12 -16.74
C THR A 107 -14.28 -6.62 -15.36
N THR A 108 -13.81 -7.50 -14.47
CA THR A 108 -13.22 -7.10 -13.18
C THR A 108 -11.84 -6.43 -13.33
N SER A 109 -11.07 -6.80 -14.35
CA SER A 109 -9.76 -6.20 -14.65
C SER A 109 -9.87 -4.78 -15.24
N ALA A 110 -10.86 -4.55 -16.11
CA ALA A 110 -11.04 -3.23 -16.75
C ALA A 110 -11.73 -2.18 -15.85
N ALA A 111 -12.60 -2.61 -14.93
CA ALA A 111 -13.28 -1.70 -14.00
C ALA A 111 -12.34 -1.13 -12.92
N ALA A 112 -11.27 -1.85 -12.57
CA ALA A 112 -10.24 -1.38 -11.65
C ALA A 112 -9.38 -0.24 -12.23
N ALA A 113 -9.30 -0.10 -13.56
CA ALA A 113 -8.42 0.85 -14.23
C ALA A 113 -9.02 2.28 -14.41
N LEU A 114 -10.28 2.51 -14.02
CA LEU A 114 -10.99 3.77 -14.26
C LEU A 114 -11.34 4.58 -12.99
N ALA A 115 -10.93 4.10 -11.81
CA ALA A 115 -11.21 4.78 -10.54
C ALA A 115 -10.34 6.02 -10.32
N LEU A 116 -10.87 7.01 -9.60
CA LEU A 116 -10.15 8.23 -9.26
C LEU A 116 -9.07 7.95 -8.19
N PRO A 117 -7.94 8.68 -8.20
CA PRO A 117 -6.94 8.55 -7.16
C PRO A 117 -7.52 9.13 -5.86
N GLY A 118 -7.78 8.28 -4.87
CA GLY A 118 -8.26 8.68 -3.54
C GLY A 118 -9.56 8.01 -3.06
N SER A 119 -10.31 7.31 -3.93
CA SER A 119 -11.40 6.45 -3.48
C SER A 119 -10.86 5.04 -3.24
N ALA A 120 -10.82 4.61 -1.98
CA ALA A 120 -10.68 3.20 -1.66
C ALA A 120 -11.90 2.47 -2.26
N LEU A 121 -11.73 1.92 -3.46
CA LEU A 121 -12.59 0.82 -3.91
C LEU A 121 -12.27 -0.33 -2.97
N SER A 122 -13.15 -0.56 -1.99
CA SER A 122 -13.09 -1.75 -1.17
C SER A 122 -12.97 -2.95 -2.09
N ALA A 123 -11.93 -3.76 -1.92
CA ALA A 123 -11.78 -4.95 -2.76
C ALA A 123 -13.09 -5.76 -2.68
N PRO A 124 -13.54 -6.41 -3.77
CA PRO A 124 -14.81 -7.16 -3.76
C PRO A 124 -14.93 -8.18 -2.61
N ASN A 125 -13.80 -8.63 -2.07
CA ASN A 125 -13.72 -9.51 -0.90
C ASN A 125 -14.10 -8.81 0.42
N GLU A 126 -13.87 -7.51 0.57
CA GLU A 126 -14.20 -6.72 1.77
C GLU A 126 -15.71 -6.53 1.92
N GLU A 127 -16.42 -6.22 0.83
CA GLU A 127 -17.90 -6.11 0.87
C GLU A 127 -18.55 -7.46 1.20
N ALA A 128 -18.04 -8.55 0.61
CA ALA A 128 -18.49 -9.90 0.90
C ALA A 128 -18.23 -10.28 2.37
N GLY A 129 -17.05 -9.94 2.89
CA GLY A 129 -16.69 -10.12 4.30
C GLY A 129 -17.60 -9.32 5.23
N ALA A 130 -17.80 -8.03 4.96
CA ALA A 130 -18.67 -7.17 5.77
C ALA A 130 -20.15 -7.61 5.72
N SER A 131 -20.63 -8.12 4.58
CA SER A 131 -21.98 -8.69 4.49
C SER A 131 -22.10 -9.99 5.31
N LEU A 132 -21.06 -10.82 5.31
CA LEU A 132 -21.01 -12.05 6.08
C LEU A 132 -21.02 -11.77 7.59
N THR A 133 -20.18 -10.84 8.05
CA THR A 133 -20.09 -10.45 9.46
C THR A 133 -21.41 -9.89 9.99
N ARG A 134 -22.07 -9.01 9.23
CA ARG A 134 -23.41 -8.49 9.59
C ARG A 134 -24.46 -9.60 9.72
N ALA A 135 -24.40 -10.63 8.88
CA ALA A 135 -25.32 -11.76 8.98
C ALA A 135 -25.07 -12.61 10.25
N MET A 136 -23.81 -12.79 10.63
CA MET A 136 -23.43 -13.48 11.87
C MET A 136 -23.87 -12.68 13.11
N GLU A 137 -23.65 -11.36 13.13
CA GLU A 137 -24.10 -10.47 14.20
C GLU A 137 -25.61 -10.50 14.38
N ALA A 138 -26.38 -10.43 13.28
CA ALA A 138 -27.84 -10.52 13.34
C ALA A 138 -28.29 -11.87 13.95
N SER A 139 -27.59 -12.96 13.63
CA SER A 139 -27.86 -14.28 14.22
C SER A 139 -27.50 -14.34 15.70
N LEU A 140 -26.39 -13.75 16.13
CA LEU A 140 -25.98 -13.69 17.54
C LEU A 140 -26.97 -12.85 18.35
N SER A 141 -27.34 -11.67 17.84
CA SER A 141 -28.29 -10.77 18.47
C SER A 141 -29.68 -11.39 18.63
N ALA A 142 -30.16 -12.15 17.62
CA ALA A 142 -31.43 -12.88 17.71
C ALA A 142 -31.44 -13.94 18.83
N GLN A 143 -30.27 -14.36 19.31
CA GLN A 143 -30.09 -15.32 20.41
C GLN A 143 -29.76 -14.64 21.75
N GLY A 144 -29.75 -13.30 21.80
CA GLY A 144 -29.40 -12.53 22.99
C GLY A 144 -27.91 -12.45 23.29
N GLU A 145 -27.05 -12.89 22.36
CA GLU A 145 -25.59 -12.82 22.49
C GLU A 145 -25.09 -11.46 21.96
N THR A 146 -24.19 -10.83 22.71
CA THR A 146 -23.57 -9.55 22.32
C THR A 146 -22.09 -9.74 22.09
N VAL A 147 -21.60 -9.38 20.89
CA VAL A 147 -20.17 -9.33 20.62
C VAL A 147 -19.64 -8.00 21.12
N ASP A 148 -18.65 -8.03 22.00
CA ASP A 148 -17.96 -6.82 22.42
C ASP A 148 -17.26 -6.17 21.21
N GLY A 149 -17.72 -4.96 20.89
CA GLY A 149 -17.29 -4.15 19.75
C GLY A 149 -16.08 -3.26 20.04
N THR A 150 -15.41 -3.45 21.18
CA THR A 150 -14.21 -2.68 21.51
C THR A 150 -13.15 -2.81 20.42
N ALA A 151 -12.72 -1.67 19.91
CA ALA A 151 -11.61 -1.58 18.99
C ALA A 151 -10.35 -2.16 19.63
N ARG A 152 -9.52 -2.83 18.81
CA ARG A 152 -8.22 -3.33 19.28
C ARG A 152 -7.28 -2.18 19.61
N TRP A 153 -7.29 -1.16 18.76
CA TRP A 153 -6.48 0.04 18.84
C TRP A 153 -7.37 1.27 18.99
N HIS A 154 -7.09 2.10 20.00
CA HIS A 154 -7.59 3.46 20.06
C HIS A 154 -6.55 4.37 19.41
N ILE A 155 -6.92 5.10 18.36
CA ILE A 155 -5.95 5.82 17.54
C ILE A 155 -5.93 7.29 17.98
N ARG A 156 -4.80 7.73 18.56
CA ARG A 156 -4.57 9.15 18.87
C ARG A 156 -3.78 9.80 17.74
N ALA A 157 -4.49 10.51 16.87
CA ALA A 157 -3.94 11.20 15.72
C ALA A 157 -3.40 12.59 16.13
N ILE A 158 -2.08 12.72 16.19
CA ILE A 158 -1.41 13.94 16.67
C ILE A 158 -1.10 14.87 15.47
N THR A 159 -1.57 16.11 15.58
CA THR A 159 -1.41 17.17 14.57
C THR A 159 -1.04 18.49 15.23
N ARG A 160 -0.45 19.44 14.49
CA ARG A 160 -0.19 20.81 14.96
C ARG A 160 -1.42 21.71 14.92
N SER A 161 -2.50 21.28 14.27
CA SER A 161 -3.75 22.01 14.20
C SER A 161 -4.91 21.03 14.15
N SER A 162 -5.65 20.96 15.26
CA SER A 162 -6.86 20.13 15.36
C SER A 162 -8.00 20.64 14.49
N ASP A 163 -7.93 21.89 14.04
CA ASP A 163 -9.02 22.57 13.31
C ASP A 163 -8.80 22.57 11.80
N SER A 164 -7.72 21.96 11.32
CA SER A 164 -7.44 21.84 9.88
C SER A 164 -8.45 20.94 9.18
N ILE A 165 -8.68 21.17 7.88
CA ILE A 165 -9.56 20.32 7.04
C ILE A 165 -9.14 18.85 7.13
N ARG A 166 -7.83 18.57 7.08
CA ARG A 166 -7.31 17.20 7.19
C ARG A 166 -7.55 16.58 8.57
N ALA A 167 -7.53 17.38 9.64
CA ALA A 167 -7.87 16.91 10.97
C ALA A 167 -9.38 16.59 11.09
N ALA A 168 -10.25 17.40 10.47
CA ALA A 168 -11.67 17.09 10.37
C ALA A 168 -11.91 15.79 9.58
N GLU A 169 -11.27 15.63 8.42
CA GLU A 169 -11.33 14.39 7.63
C GLU A 169 -10.95 13.15 8.46
N LEU A 170 -9.93 13.24 9.31
CA LEU A 170 -9.52 12.12 10.18
C LEU A 170 -10.59 11.76 11.21
N ARG A 171 -11.30 12.74 11.79
CA ARG A 171 -12.41 12.48 12.72
C ARG A 171 -13.58 11.80 12.01
N ASP A 172 -13.83 12.17 10.77
CA ASP A 172 -14.94 11.63 9.97
C ASP A 172 -14.70 10.18 9.52
N LEU A 173 -13.45 9.69 9.55
CA LEU A 173 -13.12 8.32 9.15
C LEU A 173 -13.64 7.27 10.14
N SER A 174 -13.52 7.52 11.45
CA SER A 174 -13.94 6.56 12.49
C SER A 174 -14.07 7.24 13.85
N PRO A 175 -15.06 6.85 14.67
CA PRO A 175 -15.15 7.28 16.07
C PRO A 175 -13.97 6.82 16.94
N ASP A 176 -13.20 5.82 16.51
CA ASP A 176 -12.00 5.34 17.21
C ASP A 176 -10.77 6.26 17.06
N ILE A 177 -10.91 7.34 16.27
CA ILE A 177 -9.84 8.32 16.06
C ILE A 177 -10.05 9.53 16.98
N GLU A 178 -9.15 9.68 17.93
CA GLU A 178 -9.00 10.89 18.73
C GLU A 178 -7.98 11.82 18.08
N VAL A 179 -8.44 12.93 17.50
CA VAL A 179 -7.53 13.94 16.93
C VAL A 179 -7.12 14.95 18.00
N VAL A 180 -5.83 15.01 18.30
CA VAL A 180 -5.27 15.83 19.38
C VAL A 180 -4.21 16.79 18.84
N GLU A 181 -4.21 18.01 19.37
CA GLU A 181 -3.20 19.01 19.04
C GLU A 181 -1.97 18.89 19.92
N ALA A 182 -0.80 18.72 19.30
CA ALA A 182 0.51 18.84 19.95
C ALA A 182 1.60 19.11 18.92
N ASP A 183 2.72 19.69 19.35
CA ASP A 183 3.88 19.98 18.51
C ASP A 183 5.12 19.30 19.09
N LEU A 184 5.88 18.59 18.25
CA LEU A 184 7.16 18.00 18.64
C LEU A 184 8.15 19.07 19.15
N SER A 185 7.99 20.31 18.71
CA SER A 185 8.82 21.47 19.08
C SER A 185 8.40 22.09 20.41
N ASP A 186 7.27 21.68 20.98
CA ASP A 186 6.77 22.13 22.28
C ASP A 186 6.63 20.93 23.24
N PRO A 187 7.69 20.61 24.02
CA PRO A 187 7.68 19.54 25.01
C PRO A 187 6.47 19.56 25.95
N ALA A 188 5.98 20.73 26.35
CA ALA A 188 4.86 20.83 27.30
C ALA A 188 3.55 20.30 26.69
N SER A 189 3.39 20.39 25.36
CA SER A 189 2.22 19.87 24.64
C SER A 189 2.21 18.33 24.54
N LEU A 190 3.37 17.68 24.67
CA LEU A 190 3.51 16.24 24.42
C LEU A 190 3.05 15.36 25.60
N ALA A 191 3.27 15.79 26.84
CA ALA A 191 3.03 14.93 28.01
C ALA A 191 1.56 14.53 28.19
N PRO A 192 0.58 15.43 27.95
CA PRO A 192 -0.83 15.05 27.96
C PRO A 192 -1.19 14.03 26.88
N VAL A 193 -0.61 14.13 25.68
CA VAL A 193 -0.98 13.29 24.53
C VAL A 193 -0.34 11.92 24.59
N LEU A 194 0.78 11.75 25.29
CA LEU A 194 1.45 10.46 25.47
C LEU A 194 0.96 9.68 26.70
N ARG A 195 0.02 10.24 27.47
CA ARG A 195 -0.35 9.81 28.83
C ARG A 195 -0.71 8.33 29.04
N ASP A 196 -1.02 7.55 28.06
CA ASP A 196 -1.43 6.15 28.23
C ASP A 196 -1.13 5.40 26.94
N ALA A 197 -0.24 5.99 26.14
CA ALA A 197 0.17 5.49 24.85
C ALA A 197 0.83 4.14 25.08
N PHE A 198 0.23 3.08 24.54
CA PHE A 198 0.89 1.79 24.44
C PHE A 198 2.01 1.85 23.39
N ALA A 199 1.75 2.53 22.27
CA ALA A 199 2.69 2.66 21.19
C ALA A 199 2.73 4.08 20.60
N VAL A 200 3.88 4.45 20.03
CA VAL A 200 4.10 5.73 19.36
C VAL A 200 4.72 5.49 17.99
N PHE A 201 4.11 6.03 16.94
CA PHE A 201 4.67 6.13 15.60
C PHE A 201 5.20 7.55 15.35
N LEU A 202 6.50 7.66 15.04
CA LEU A 202 7.19 8.92 14.78
C LEU A 202 7.59 8.99 13.30
N SER A 203 7.07 9.98 12.58
CA SER A 203 7.49 10.27 11.21
C SER A 203 8.11 11.68 11.12
N PRO A 204 9.45 11.79 11.18
CA PRO A 204 10.19 13.03 10.93
C PRO A 204 10.19 13.46 9.45
N PHE A 205 9.35 12.88 8.60
CA PHE A 205 9.19 13.29 7.21
C PHE A 205 8.22 14.47 7.09
N TYR A 206 8.52 15.39 6.17
CA TYR A 206 7.60 16.45 5.76
C TYR A 206 7.15 16.16 4.33
N GLN A 207 5.86 15.87 4.11
CA GLN A 207 5.35 15.43 2.80
C GLN A 207 6.11 14.17 2.31
N CYS A 208 6.52 14.11 1.04
CA CYS A 208 7.45 13.08 0.55
C CYS A 208 8.93 13.49 0.61
N PHE A 209 9.25 14.64 1.20
CA PHE A 209 10.62 15.13 1.32
C PHE A 209 11.43 14.32 2.34
N PRO A 210 12.73 14.04 2.11
CA PRO A 210 13.57 13.39 3.10
C PRO A 210 13.51 14.12 4.46
N LEU A 211 13.71 13.33 5.51
CA LEU A 211 13.79 13.70 6.94
C LEU A 211 13.96 15.20 7.19
N SER A 212 12.92 15.86 7.71
CA SER A 212 12.97 17.29 8.02
C SER A 212 13.93 17.54 9.18
N PRO A 213 15.01 18.33 8.99
CA PRO A 213 15.96 18.62 10.08
C PRO A 213 15.27 19.22 11.30
N ARG A 214 14.27 20.09 11.09
CA ARG A 214 13.48 20.70 12.17
C ARG A 214 12.70 19.67 12.98
N LEU A 215 12.10 18.66 12.34
CA LEU A 215 11.37 17.61 13.06
C LEU A 215 12.32 16.69 13.81
N LEU A 216 13.49 16.39 13.23
CA LEU A 216 14.53 15.61 13.89
C LEU A 216 15.10 16.33 15.12
N GLU A 217 15.36 17.64 15.02
CA GLU A 217 15.76 18.47 16.15
C GLU A 217 14.68 18.49 17.24
N ALA A 218 13.42 18.66 16.84
CA ALA A 218 12.27 18.65 17.75
C ALA A 218 12.15 17.32 18.53
N ILE A 219 12.36 16.18 17.87
CA ILE A 219 12.37 14.86 18.53
C ILE A 219 13.46 14.76 19.61
N ARG A 220 14.60 15.44 19.41
CA ARG A 220 15.76 15.42 20.31
C ARG A 220 15.74 16.49 21.40
N LEU A 221 14.72 17.34 21.46
CA LEU A 221 14.64 18.39 22.46
C LEU A 221 14.65 17.79 23.88
N PRO A 222 15.38 18.40 24.84
CA PRO A 222 15.28 18.01 26.25
C PRO A 222 13.84 18.12 26.76
N GLY A 223 13.37 17.08 27.44
CA GLY A 223 11.97 16.95 27.84
C GLY A 223 11.01 16.66 26.69
N GLY A 224 11.50 16.50 25.46
CA GLY A 224 10.73 16.21 24.25
C GLY A 224 10.26 14.76 24.19
N VAL A 225 9.87 14.31 22.99
CA VAL A 225 9.18 13.02 22.83
C VAL A 225 10.01 11.83 23.32
N LEU A 226 11.34 11.83 23.12
CA LEU A 226 12.20 10.73 23.55
C LEU A 226 12.29 10.60 25.08
N ASP A 227 12.33 11.71 25.80
CA ASP A 227 12.35 11.71 27.26
C ASP A 227 10.98 11.30 27.81
N GLN A 228 9.90 11.74 27.17
CA GLN A 228 8.54 11.41 27.62
C GLN A 228 8.14 9.97 27.35
N VAL A 229 8.56 9.36 26.24
CA VAL A 229 8.37 7.91 26.05
C VAL A 229 9.22 7.10 27.01
N ALA A 230 10.39 7.61 27.41
CA ALA A 230 11.29 6.94 28.36
C ALA A 230 10.75 6.95 29.80
N ASP A 231 10.01 7.99 30.17
CA ASP A 231 9.48 8.17 31.53
C ASP A 231 7.98 7.83 31.65
N GLY A 232 7.31 7.55 30.53
CA GLY A 232 5.88 7.24 30.45
C GLY A 232 5.55 5.74 30.35
N ASP A 233 4.28 5.44 30.03
CA ASP A 233 3.75 4.08 29.89
C ASP A 233 3.98 3.46 28.48
N THR A 234 4.71 4.16 27.61
CA THR A 234 4.97 3.71 26.23
C THR A 234 5.79 2.44 26.20
N GLN A 235 5.29 1.42 25.50
CA GLN A 235 5.98 0.14 25.36
C GLN A 235 6.66 -0.02 24.01
N VAL A 236 6.06 0.53 22.94
CA VAL A 236 6.53 0.32 21.57
C VAL A 236 6.75 1.67 20.89
N VAL A 237 7.92 1.88 20.33
CA VAL A 237 8.20 3.04 19.47
C VAL A 237 8.56 2.58 18.06
N ILE A 238 7.88 3.11 17.06
CA ILE A 238 8.19 2.86 15.66
C ILE A 238 8.65 4.18 15.04
N LEU A 239 9.91 4.22 14.62
CA LEU A 239 10.49 5.37 13.94
C LEU A 239 10.44 5.13 12.43
N ASP A 240 9.68 5.95 11.72
CA ASP A 240 9.72 6.03 10.27
C ASP A 240 10.99 6.78 9.86
N GLY A 241 12.06 6.04 9.60
CA GLY A 241 13.41 6.56 9.49
C GLY A 241 14.03 6.29 8.11
N VAL A 242 15.35 6.19 8.12
CA VAL A 242 16.19 5.87 6.97
C VAL A 242 17.24 4.87 7.43
N GLU A 243 17.82 4.18 6.45
CA GLU A 243 18.85 3.19 6.74
C GLU A 243 20.02 3.75 7.54
N ARG A 244 20.66 2.84 8.27
CA ARG A 244 21.91 3.14 8.98
C ARG A 244 22.94 3.75 8.01
N PRO A 245 23.54 4.89 8.35
CA PRO A 245 24.59 5.51 7.56
C PRO A 245 25.72 4.56 7.17
N ARG A 246 26.00 4.48 5.86
CA ARG A 246 27.18 3.77 5.34
C ARG A 246 28.46 4.54 5.67
N GLN A 247 29.49 3.85 6.16
CA GLN A 247 30.75 4.47 6.61
C GLN A 247 31.58 5.07 5.46
N ASP A 248 31.39 4.57 4.24
CA ASP A 248 32.13 4.89 3.02
C ASP A 248 31.43 5.92 2.12
N ALA A 249 30.26 6.43 2.53
CA ALA A 249 29.46 7.36 1.73
C ALA A 249 29.44 8.78 2.32
N LEU A 250 29.14 9.77 1.48
CA LEU A 250 28.77 11.10 1.95
C LEU A 250 27.36 11.04 2.55
N VAL A 251 27.30 10.92 3.87
CA VAL A 251 26.02 10.80 4.61
C VAL A 251 25.40 12.19 4.87
N PRO A 252 24.14 12.43 4.47
CA PRO A 252 23.39 13.64 4.87
C PRO A 252 23.30 13.79 6.40
N GLU A 253 23.34 15.03 6.89
CA GLU A 253 23.29 15.30 8.34
C GLU A 253 21.96 14.85 8.98
N SER A 254 20.85 14.95 8.25
CA SER A 254 19.56 14.44 8.68
C SER A 254 19.55 12.92 8.88
N MET A 255 20.25 12.14 8.04
CA MET A 255 20.42 10.69 8.23
C MET A 255 21.21 10.38 9.49
N ARG A 256 22.30 11.11 9.76
CA ARG A 256 23.10 10.94 10.98
C ARG A 256 22.27 11.25 12.23
N THR A 257 21.45 12.30 12.15
CA THR A 257 20.57 12.68 13.24
C THR A 257 19.48 11.64 13.47
N ALA A 258 18.88 11.08 12.42
CA ALA A 258 17.92 9.98 12.53
C ALA A 258 18.55 8.70 13.11
N ASP A 259 19.78 8.35 12.72
CA ASP A 259 20.53 7.23 13.28
C ASP A 259 20.81 7.43 14.78
N ALA A 260 21.18 8.65 15.19
CA ALA A 260 21.35 8.97 16.61
C ALA A 260 20.05 8.83 17.42
N ILE A 261 18.90 9.18 16.82
CA ILE A 261 17.57 8.96 17.43
C ILE A 261 17.29 7.46 17.55
N ALA A 262 17.55 6.68 16.50
CA ALA A 262 17.39 5.23 16.49
C ALA A 262 18.24 4.56 17.60
N GLU A 263 19.53 4.89 17.69
CA GLU A 263 20.43 4.36 18.71
C GLU A 263 19.99 4.76 20.13
N ARG A 264 19.41 5.96 20.30
CA ARG A 264 18.79 6.35 21.58
C ARG A 264 17.58 5.48 21.90
N LEU A 265 16.67 5.25 20.96
CA LEU A 265 15.51 4.36 21.16
C LEU A 265 15.93 2.93 21.49
N PHE A 266 16.94 2.38 20.81
CA PHE A 266 17.47 1.05 21.12
C PHE A 266 18.13 0.98 22.49
N SER A 267 18.80 2.07 22.92
CA SER A 267 19.31 2.18 24.29
C SER A 267 18.18 2.15 25.32
N LEU A 268 17.05 2.82 25.06
CA LEU A 268 15.88 2.77 25.96
C LEU A 268 15.28 1.36 26.10
N VAL A 269 15.31 0.55 25.04
CA VAL A 269 14.92 -0.86 25.12
C VAL A 269 15.90 -1.65 25.99
N LYS A 270 17.21 -1.43 25.83
CA LYS A 270 18.25 -2.08 26.67
C LYS A 270 18.16 -1.67 28.14
N GLU A 271 17.77 -0.43 28.41
CA GLU A 271 17.51 0.10 29.76
C GLU A 271 16.21 -0.46 30.37
N GLY A 272 15.41 -1.22 29.62
CA GLY A 272 14.12 -1.76 30.07
C GLY A 272 12.99 -0.73 30.13
N LYS A 273 13.21 0.48 29.59
CA LYS A 273 12.21 1.55 29.53
C LYS A 273 11.18 1.33 28.40
N LEU A 274 11.60 0.67 27.32
CA LEU A 274 10.71 0.27 26.23
C LEU A 274 10.70 -1.26 26.10
N VAL A 275 9.57 -1.82 25.70
CA VAL A 275 9.47 -3.23 25.28
C VAL A 275 10.10 -3.41 23.91
N SER A 276 9.86 -2.47 22.99
CA SER A 276 10.36 -2.57 21.62
C SER A 276 10.57 -1.20 20.98
N ALA A 277 11.59 -1.13 20.14
CA ALA A 277 11.82 -0.01 19.24
C ALA A 277 12.19 -0.57 17.87
N THR A 278 11.54 -0.07 16.81
CA THR A 278 11.76 -0.51 15.44
C THR A 278 11.94 0.71 14.54
N VAL A 279 12.93 0.66 13.66
CA VAL A 279 13.15 1.69 12.64
C VAL A 279 12.71 1.14 11.29
N LEU A 280 11.91 1.90 10.57
CA LEU A 280 11.52 1.58 9.20
C LEU A 280 12.49 2.30 8.26
N ASP A 281 13.29 1.54 7.52
CA ASP A 281 14.29 2.07 6.61
C ASP A 281 13.64 2.33 5.26
N ASN A 282 13.34 3.60 4.99
CA ASN A 282 12.71 3.99 3.73
C ASN A 282 13.72 4.10 2.59
N GLY A 283 13.32 3.65 1.41
CA GLY A 283 13.90 4.09 0.14
C GLY A 283 13.28 5.41 -0.35
N ILE A 284 13.44 5.69 -1.64
CA ILE A 284 12.80 6.81 -2.32
C ILE A 284 11.30 6.48 -2.51
N PRO A 285 10.37 7.28 -1.96
CA PRO A 285 8.94 7.04 -2.11
C PRO A 285 8.49 7.15 -3.57
N PHE A 286 7.66 6.22 -4.04
CA PHE A 286 7.01 6.32 -5.35
C PHE A 286 6.10 7.55 -5.46
N GLU A 287 5.52 7.96 -4.33
CA GLU A 287 4.62 9.10 -4.16
C GLU A 287 5.24 10.44 -4.60
N LEU A 288 6.57 10.54 -4.63
CA LEU A 288 7.28 11.69 -5.20
C LEU A 288 6.85 11.97 -6.64
N SER A 289 6.44 10.94 -7.40
CA SER A 289 5.91 11.11 -8.75
C SER A 289 4.56 11.83 -8.83
N LEU A 290 3.80 11.88 -7.73
CA LEU A 290 2.52 12.60 -7.65
C LEU A 290 2.70 14.05 -7.20
N GLU A 291 3.72 14.31 -6.39
CA GLU A 291 3.97 15.65 -5.83
C GLU A 291 4.70 16.59 -6.79
N GLY A 292 5.10 16.09 -7.97
CA GLY A 292 5.90 16.88 -8.91
C GLY A 292 7.32 17.13 -8.41
N HIS A 293 7.83 16.25 -7.56
CA HIS A 293 9.16 16.35 -6.97
C HIS A 293 9.95 15.08 -7.29
N GLY A 294 11.14 15.21 -7.87
CA GLY A 294 12.10 14.10 -8.00
C GLY A 294 11.76 12.97 -8.97
N ILE A 295 10.49 12.71 -9.33
CA ILE A 295 10.10 11.72 -10.36
C ILE A 295 9.01 12.37 -11.26
N VAL A 296 9.38 13.34 -12.07
CA VAL A 296 8.38 14.15 -12.80
C VAL A 296 8.32 13.74 -14.27
N PRO A 297 7.19 13.21 -14.78
CA PRO A 297 7.00 13.08 -16.20
C PRO A 297 6.70 14.46 -16.82
N ILE A 298 7.67 15.00 -17.54
CA ILE A 298 7.55 16.26 -18.28
C ILE A 298 7.02 15.94 -19.68
N SER A 299 5.86 16.49 -20.02
CA SER A 299 5.32 16.41 -21.37
C SER A 299 6.20 17.20 -22.34
N ARG A 300 6.70 16.53 -23.38
CA ARG A 300 7.45 17.10 -24.50
C ARG A 300 6.71 16.80 -25.79
N GLU A 301 7.09 17.45 -26.89
CA GLU A 301 6.50 17.19 -28.21
C GLU A 301 6.69 15.71 -28.59
N GLY A 302 5.62 14.92 -28.44
CA GLY A 302 5.56 13.53 -28.83
C GLY A 302 6.04 12.50 -27.81
N PHE A 303 6.49 12.89 -26.61
CA PHE A 303 6.94 11.94 -25.57
C PHE A 303 6.84 12.54 -24.15
N PHE A 304 6.93 11.68 -23.12
CA PHE A 304 7.14 12.09 -21.73
C PHE A 304 8.59 11.85 -21.31
N GLU A 305 9.16 12.81 -20.60
CA GLU A 305 10.51 12.73 -20.04
C GLU A 305 10.44 12.56 -18.52
N LEU A 306 10.97 11.47 -17.97
CA LEU A 306 11.05 11.22 -16.53
C LEU A 306 12.26 11.95 -15.96
N ASP A 307 12.02 13.05 -15.24
CA ASP A 307 13.07 13.83 -14.57
C ASP A 307 13.29 13.31 -13.15
N LEU A 308 14.37 12.53 -12.99
CA LEU A 308 14.89 12.04 -11.71
C LEU A 308 16.36 12.39 -11.64
N LEU A 309 16.74 13.18 -10.62
CA LEU A 309 18.10 13.72 -10.47
C LEU A 309 19.10 12.66 -9.99
N ALA A 310 19.38 11.71 -10.86
CA ALA A 310 20.38 10.66 -10.68
C ALA A 310 20.88 10.17 -12.05
N PRO A 311 22.11 9.64 -12.14
CA PRO A 311 22.63 9.11 -13.39
C PRO A 311 21.70 8.04 -13.97
N THR A 312 21.45 8.10 -15.28
CA THR A 312 20.39 7.32 -15.94
C THR A 312 20.45 5.81 -15.69
N ASN A 313 21.66 5.27 -15.47
CA ASN A 313 21.91 3.84 -15.24
C ASN A 313 22.23 3.49 -13.77
N SER A 314 22.32 4.49 -12.88
CA SER A 314 22.59 4.24 -11.47
C SER A 314 21.33 3.76 -10.78
N THR A 315 21.45 2.69 -9.99
CA THR A 315 20.33 2.12 -9.25
C THR A 315 20.07 2.86 -7.95
N LEU A 316 18.80 3.04 -7.64
CA LEU A 316 18.30 3.67 -6.43
C LEU A 316 17.27 2.75 -5.76
N PRO A 317 17.17 2.74 -4.43
CA PRO A 317 16.16 2.00 -3.68
C PRO A 317 14.84 2.79 -3.67
N PHE A 318 13.73 2.12 -3.91
CA PHE A 318 12.39 2.72 -3.87
C PHE A 318 11.43 1.92 -3.00
N CYS A 319 10.41 2.60 -2.49
CA CYS A 319 9.33 2.00 -1.71
C CYS A 319 7.98 2.70 -1.96
N ALA A 320 6.89 2.05 -1.58
CA ALA A 320 5.57 2.68 -1.52
C ALA A 320 5.27 3.11 -0.08
N VAL A 321 4.81 4.35 0.12
CA VAL A 321 4.38 4.84 1.44
C VAL A 321 3.20 4.03 1.99
N SER A 322 2.37 3.46 1.10
CA SER A 322 1.25 2.59 1.48
C SER A 322 1.67 1.35 2.28
N ASP A 323 2.93 0.89 2.14
CA ASP A 323 3.41 -0.33 2.80
C ASP A 323 3.74 -0.10 4.29
N ILE A 324 3.90 1.15 4.72
CA ILE A 324 4.22 1.49 6.12
C ILE A 324 3.11 1.03 7.06
N GLY A 325 1.85 1.28 6.69
CA GLY A 325 0.71 1.00 7.57
C GLY A 325 0.57 -0.47 7.95
N PRO A 326 0.47 -1.40 6.98
CA PRO A 326 0.42 -2.83 7.25
C PRO A 326 1.61 -3.33 8.08
N LEU A 327 2.82 -2.82 7.84
CA LEU A 327 4.00 -3.19 8.62
C LEU A 327 3.93 -2.69 10.07
N VAL A 328 3.46 -1.45 10.28
CA VAL A 328 3.21 -0.91 11.63
C VAL A 328 2.21 -1.79 12.37
N SER A 329 1.11 -2.18 11.72
CA SER A 329 0.14 -3.11 12.31
C SER A 329 0.84 -4.40 12.75
N LEU A 330 1.60 -5.04 11.86
CA LEU A 330 2.33 -6.28 12.14
C LEU A 330 3.32 -6.16 13.31
N ILE A 331 4.06 -5.05 13.40
CA ILE A 331 4.98 -4.76 14.52
C ILE A 331 4.19 -4.72 15.84
N LEU A 332 3.03 -4.05 15.87
CA LEU A 332 2.20 -3.94 17.07
C LEU A 332 1.56 -5.26 17.50
N GLU A 333 1.34 -6.20 16.57
CA GLU A 333 0.86 -7.55 16.90
C GLU A 333 1.95 -8.43 17.51
N SER A 334 3.22 -8.18 17.21
CA SER A 334 4.35 -9.00 17.64
C SER A 334 5.56 -8.16 18.10
N PRO A 335 5.41 -7.22 19.05
CA PRO A 335 6.45 -6.24 19.35
C PRO A 335 7.71 -6.85 19.98
N ARG A 336 7.58 -8.03 20.61
CA ARG A 336 8.68 -8.77 21.27
C ARG A 336 9.39 -9.77 20.35
N ASP A 337 9.04 -9.79 19.07
CA ASP A 337 9.74 -10.66 18.13
C ASP A 337 11.14 -10.10 17.85
N HIS A 338 12.11 -10.59 18.61
CA HIS A 338 13.52 -10.21 18.52
C HIS A 338 14.13 -10.50 17.15
N ASP A 339 13.65 -11.53 16.47
CA ASP A 339 14.17 -11.92 15.17
C ASP A 339 13.73 -10.95 14.09
N LEU A 340 12.57 -10.29 14.26
CA LEU A 340 11.94 -9.46 13.23
C LEU A 340 11.97 -7.95 13.52
N PHE A 341 11.65 -7.51 14.73
CA PHE A 341 11.30 -6.10 14.96
C PHE A 341 12.05 -5.42 16.10
N GLN A 342 12.31 -6.11 17.21
CA GLN A 342 12.87 -5.45 18.39
C GLN A 342 14.33 -5.05 18.19
N CYS A 343 14.59 -3.75 18.31
CA CYS A 343 15.89 -3.13 18.03
C CYS A 343 16.39 -3.43 16.61
N LYS A 344 15.47 -3.45 15.64
CA LYS A 344 15.78 -3.71 14.23
C LYS A 344 15.50 -2.49 13.37
N HIS A 345 16.31 -2.42 12.32
CA HIS A 345 16.00 -1.69 11.12
C HIS A 345 15.27 -2.64 10.16
N VAL A 346 14.09 -2.26 9.70
CA VAL A 346 13.27 -3.04 8.78
C VAL A 346 13.25 -2.33 7.44
N ASP A 347 13.84 -2.95 6.43
CA ASP A 347 13.94 -2.37 5.09
C ASP A 347 12.59 -2.37 4.37
N LEU A 348 12.14 -1.18 3.97
CA LEU A 348 10.90 -0.99 3.21
C LEU A 348 11.13 -0.95 1.69
N VAL A 349 12.38 -1.10 1.25
CA VAL A 349 12.72 -1.06 -0.17
C VAL A 349 12.08 -2.23 -0.90
N SER A 350 11.16 -1.95 -1.80
CA SER A 350 10.47 -2.96 -2.62
C SER A 350 11.19 -3.21 -3.95
N ASP A 351 11.83 -2.17 -4.48
CA ASP A 351 12.51 -2.18 -5.76
C ASP A 351 13.83 -1.42 -5.72
N VAL A 352 14.81 -1.89 -6.50
CA VAL A 352 16.09 -1.21 -6.72
C VAL A 352 16.23 -1.01 -8.23
N LEU A 353 15.97 0.21 -8.68
CA LEU A 353 15.79 0.55 -10.10
C LEU A 353 16.64 1.74 -10.50
N SER A 354 17.07 1.77 -11.75
CA SER A 354 17.62 2.95 -12.39
C SER A 354 16.53 3.85 -12.98
N PRO A 355 16.79 5.15 -13.22
CA PRO A 355 15.87 6.02 -13.96
C PRO A 355 15.41 5.40 -15.29
N ARG A 356 16.31 4.73 -16.01
CA ARG A 356 15.99 3.98 -17.23
C ARG A 356 14.96 2.87 -16.97
N GLU A 357 15.16 2.03 -15.97
CA GLU A 357 14.24 0.94 -15.65
C GLU A 357 12.86 1.46 -15.18
N LEU A 358 12.83 2.53 -14.38
CA LEU A 358 11.57 3.19 -13.98
C LEU A 358 10.78 3.67 -15.20
N SER A 359 11.44 4.38 -16.12
CA SER A 359 10.81 4.89 -17.33
C SER A 359 10.28 3.77 -18.23
N MET A 360 11.00 2.65 -18.31
CA MET A 360 10.59 1.48 -19.09
C MET A 360 9.36 0.79 -18.47
N GLN A 361 9.32 0.63 -17.15
CA GLN A 361 8.14 0.07 -16.46
C GLN A 361 6.93 1.01 -16.58
N LEU A 362 7.13 2.31 -16.45
CA LEU A 362 6.07 3.29 -16.67
C LEU A 362 5.58 3.25 -18.12
N HIS A 363 6.49 3.12 -19.09
CA HIS A 363 6.15 2.97 -20.50
C HIS A 363 5.31 1.71 -20.75
N GLN A 364 5.70 0.57 -20.16
CA GLN A 364 4.95 -0.70 -20.23
C GLN A 364 3.54 -0.58 -19.64
N ASN A 365 3.41 0.05 -18.47
CA ASN A 365 2.09 0.29 -17.86
C ASN A 365 1.24 1.28 -18.66
N SER A 366 1.89 2.16 -19.43
CA SER A 366 1.25 3.16 -20.29
C SER A 366 0.93 2.65 -21.71
N TYR A 367 1.09 1.35 -22.00
CA TYR A 367 1.04 0.75 -23.35
C TYR A 367 -0.14 1.23 -24.21
N LEU A 368 -1.28 1.54 -23.59
CA LEU A 368 -2.47 2.06 -24.27
C LEU A 368 -2.33 3.45 -24.90
N SER A 369 -1.33 4.26 -24.53
CA SER A 369 -1.16 5.63 -25.06
C SER A 369 -0.27 5.74 -26.28
N CYS A 370 0.51 4.70 -26.60
CA CYS A 370 1.57 4.74 -27.60
C CYS A 370 2.55 5.94 -27.45
N THR A 371 2.56 6.63 -26.30
CA THR A 371 3.42 7.79 -26.07
C THR A 371 4.70 7.30 -25.42
N PRO A 372 5.87 7.48 -26.06
CA PRO A 372 7.14 7.08 -25.47
C PRO A 372 7.38 7.78 -24.13
N ILE A 373 7.91 7.04 -23.17
CA ILE A 373 8.42 7.59 -21.91
C ILE A 373 9.92 7.35 -21.89
N ARG A 374 10.71 8.41 -21.71
CA ARG A 374 12.17 8.36 -21.72
C ARG A 374 12.71 8.94 -20.42
N PRO A 375 13.81 8.43 -19.87
CA PRO A 375 14.46 9.10 -18.75
C PRO A 375 15.15 10.37 -19.26
N ARG A 376 15.16 11.43 -18.45
CA ARG A 376 16.08 12.55 -18.68
C ARG A 376 17.51 12.04 -18.50
N GLU A 377 18.39 12.38 -19.43
CA GLU A 377 19.78 11.93 -19.36
C GLU A 377 20.56 12.76 -18.35
N TYR A 378 21.00 12.11 -17.28
CA TYR A 378 21.96 12.66 -16.33
C TYR A 378 23.21 11.80 -16.24
N THR A 379 24.33 12.47 -16.09
CA THR A 379 25.67 11.99 -15.69
C THR A 379 25.96 12.47 -14.26
N ASP A 380 27.05 12.01 -13.66
CA ASP A 380 27.47 12.48 -12.33
C ASP A 380 27.71 14.00 -12.30
N GLU A 381 28.33 14.55 -13.35
CA GLU A 381 28.63 15.97 -13.49
C GLU A 381 27.36 16.81 -13.66
N THR A 382 26.46 16.38 -14.56
CA THR A 382 25.20 17.11 -14.81
C THR A 382 24.25 17.02 -13.62
N CYS A 383 24.25 15.92 -12.87
CA CYS A 383 23.58 15.86 -11.57
C CYS A 383 24.16 16.88 -10.58
N GLU A 384 25.48 17.06 -10.55
CA GLU A 384 26.11 18.07 -9.70
C GLU A 384 25.67 19.48 -10.03
N GLU A 385 25.74 19.82 -11.32
CA GLU A 385 25.39 21.15 -11.81
C GLU A 385 23.92 21.45 -11.57
N ALA A 386 23.02 20.50 -11.86
CA ALA A 386 21.61 20.64 -11.57
C ALA A 386 21.35 20.78 -10.06
N SER A 387 22.03 20.01 -9.21
CA SER A 387 21.88 20.13 -7.75
C SER A 387 22.26 21.51 -7.19
N LYS A 388 23.26 22.19 -7.78
CA LYS A 388 23.66 23.55 -7.39
C LYS A 388 22.57 24.59 -7.66
N GLN A 389 21.75 24.37 -8.68
CA GLN A 389 20.65 25.26 -9.09
C GLN A 389 19.37 25.03 -8.28
N LEU A 390 19.27 23.90 -7.55
CA LEU A 390 18.12 23.61 -6.73
C LEU A 390 18.03 24.56 -5.53
N PRO A 391 16.80 24.96 -5.13
CA PRO A 391 16.55 25.59 -3.83
C PRO A 391 17.14 24.77 -2.68
N GLU A 392 17.53 25.43 -1.59
CA GLU A 392 18.16 24.78 -0.44
C GLU A 392 17.40 23.55 0.06
N ALA A 393 16.07 23.65 0.19
CA ALA A 393 15.22 22.54 0.58
C ALA A 393 15.38 21.32 -0.35
N GLN A 394 15.54 21.52 -1.66
CA GLN A 394 15.68 20.45 -2.66
C GLN A 394 17.12 19.94 -2.81
N ARG A 395 18.14 20.69 -2.35
CA ARG A 395 19.55 20.24 -2.38
C ARG A 395 19.76 19.01 -1.53
N GLU A 396 19.10 18.92 -0.38
CA GLU A 396 19.19 17.75 0.47
C GLU A 396 18.72 16.49 -0.26
N MET A 397 17.63 16.56 -1.03
CA MET A 397 17.18 15.45 -1.87
C MET A 397 18.23 14.99 -2.88
N ALA A 398 18.98 15.91 -3.49
CA ALA A 398 20.08 15.56 -4.38
C ALA A 398 21.24 14.85 -3.65
N ILE A 399 21.53 15.26 -2.41
CA ILE A 399 22.52 14.58 -1.55
C ILE A 399 22.02 13.18 -1.19
N PHE A 400 20.73 13.02 -0.86
CA PHE A 400 20.12 11.71 -0.62
C PHE A 400 20.17 10.80 -1.85
N SER A 401 19.82 11.31 -3.03
CA SER A 401 19.93 10.55 -4.28
C SER A 401 21.36 10.09 -4.52
N ARG A 402 22.35 10.97 -4.32
CA ARG A 402 23.78 10.60 -4.38
C ARG A 402 24.18 9.58 -3.34
N TYR A 403 23.72 9.76 -2.10
CA TYR A 403 23.95 8.78 -1.04
C TYR A 403 23.42 7.41 -1.44
N TRP A 404 22.31 7.31 -2.16
CA TRP A 404 21.73 6.03 -2.58
C TRP A 404 22.23 5.50 -3.93
N GLN A 405 23.03 6.27 -4.68
CA GLN A 405 23.57 5.81 -5.96
C GLN A 405 24.41 4.55 -5.78
N GLY A 406 24.27 3.64 -6.76
CA GLY A 406 24.95 2.35 -6.72
C GLY A 406 24.45 1.43 -5.61
N CYS A 407 23.23 1.66 -5.10
CA CYS A 407 22.61 0.76 -4.13
C CYS A 407 22.62 -0.68 -4.68
N PRO A 408 23.19 -1.67 -3.97
CA PRO A 408 23.32 -3.02 -4.47
C PRO A 408 21.94 -3.62 -4.71
N ARG A 409 21.74 -4.28 -5.86
CA ARG A 409 20.47 -4.96 -6.19
C ARG A 409 20.08 -6.03 -5.19
N GLN A 410 21.05 -6.56 -4.42
CA GLN A 410 20.83 -7.52 -3.33
C GLN A 410 20.05 -6.92 -2.15
N ARG A 411 19.96 -5.59 -2.05
CA ARG A 411 19.07 -4.92 -1.09
C ARG A 411 17.60 -5.14 -1.43
N ARG A 412 17.28 -5.46 -2.69
CA ARG A 412 15.94 -5.90 -3.04
C ARG A 412 15.63 -7.13 -2.17
N PRO A 413 14.53 -7.12 -1.40
CA PRO A 413 14.07 -8.30 -0.70
C PRO A 413 14.03 -9.43 -1.72
N SER A 414 14.64 -10.57 -1.40
CA SER A 414 14.53 -11.73 -2.28
C SER A 414 13.04 -11.95 -2.52
N ARG A 415 12.59 -11.97 -3.78
CA ARG A 415 11.23 -12.41 -4.11
C ARG A 415 10.96 -13.83 -3.60
N GLU A 416 12.02 -14.56 -3.25
CA GLU A 416 11.97 -15.84 -2.55
C GLU A 416 11.53 -15.70 -1.09
N SER A 417 10.80 -16.72 -0.65
CA SER A 417 9.92 -16.86 0.51
C SER A 417 10.50 -16.61 1.91
N SER A 418 11.70 -16.05 2.05
CA SER A 418 12.34 -15.90 3.37
C SER A 418 11.74 -14.75 4.20
N THR A 419 11.38 -13.61 3.58
CA THR A 419 10.47 -12.60 4.18
C THR A 419 9.01 -13.05 4.15
N SER A 420 8.66 -14.05 3.33
CA SER A 420 7.32 -14.62 3.25
C SER A 420 6.96 -15.59 4.39
N ARG A 421 7.84 -15.84 5.38
CA ARG A 421 7.44 -16.63 6.57
C ARG A 421 6.22 -16.02 7.29
N ARG A 422 5.94 -14.73 7.11
CA ARG A 422 4.68 -14.07 7.52
C ARG A 422 3.91 -13.37 6.38
N GLY A 423 4.35 -13.52 5.14
CA GLY A 423 3.56 -13.12 3.96
C GLY A 423 3.40 -11.62 3.69
N PHE A 424 4.32 -10.75 4.17
CA PHE A 424 4.25 -9.33 3.83
C PHE A 424 4.86 -9.07 2.44
N ALA A 425 4.00 -8.70 1.49
CA ALA A 425 4.40 -8.33 0.14
C ALA A 425 4.48 -6.81 0.04
N LEU A 426 5.67 -6.29 -0.27
CA LEU A 426 5.84 -4.87 -0.55
C LEU A 426 5.34 -4.55 -1.96
N THR A 427 4.74 -3.39 -2.11
CA THR A 427 4.21 -2.91 -3.38
C THR A 427 5.37 -2.52 -4.31
N THR A 428 5.42 -3.08 -5.51
CA THR A 428 6.47 -2.76 -6.50
C THR A 428 6.12 -1.49 -7.27
N TRP A 429 7.10 -0.87 -7.94
CA TRP A 429 6.87 0.27 -8.82
C TRP A 429 5.88 -0.08 -9.94
N ALA A 430 5.98 -1.30 -10.49
CA ALA A 430 5.07 -1.77 -11.52
C ALA A 430 3.61 -1.79 -11.02
N ASP A 431 3.37 -2.36 -9.83
CA ASP A 431 2.03 -2.47 -9.25
C ASP A 431 1.49 -1.07 -8.86
N TRP A 432 2.32 -0.28 -8.18
CA TRP A 432 1.95 1.04 -7.70
C TRP A 432 1.68 2.02 -8.85
N SER A 433 2.55 2.08 -9.86
CA SER A 433 2.41 3.02 -10.98
C SER A 433 1.25 2.65 -11.90
N ALA A 434 0.90 1.35 -12.03
CA ALA A 434 -0.29 0.92 -12.76
C ALA A 434 -1.57 1.48 -12.13
N ALA A 435 -1.69 1.39 -10.79
CA ALA A 435 -2.84 1.93 -10.05
C ALA A 435 -2.90 3.47 -10.07
N ASN A 436 -1.74 4.14 -10.23
CA ASN A 436 -1.62 5.60 -10.15
C ASN A 436 -1.39 6.28 -11.51
N MET A 437 -1.49 5.55 -12.62
CA MET A 437 -1.11 6.05 -13.96
C MET A 437 -1.80 7.37 -14.33
N LYS A 438 -3.09 7.50 -14.02
CA LYS A 438 -3.88 8.71 -14.30
C LYS A 438 -3.39 9.93 -13.53
N ALA A 439 -2.86 9.74 -12.32
CA ALA A 439 -2.32 10.81 -11.51
C ALA A 439 -0.89 11.19 -11.92
N ILE A 440 -0.08 10.20 -12.29
CA ILE A 440 1.29 10.38 -12.78
C ILE A 440 1.28 11.10 -14.14
N LEU A 441 0.40 10.68 -15.05
CA LEU A 441 0.24 11.25 -16.39
C LEU A 441 -1.17 11.85 -16.54
N PRO A 442 -1.46 13.05 -16.00
CA PRO A 442 -2.82 13.60 -16.05
C PRO A 442 -3.29 13.89 -17.49
N GLN A 443 -2.37 14.17 -18.42
CA GLN A 443 -2.69 14.33 -19.86
C GLN A 443 -3.20 13.04 -20.51
N PHE A 444 -3.09 11.90 -19.82
CA PHE A 444 -3.60 10.58 -20.20
C PHE A 444 -5.09 10.40 -19.88
N ALA A 445 -5.64 11.19 -18.95
CA ALA A 445 -7.02 11.08 -18.48
C ALA A 445 -8.07 11.42 -19.55
N THR A 446 -7.66 12.05 -20.65
CA THR A 446 -8.52 12.36 -21.79
C THR A 446 -7.76 12.12 -23.08
N PRO A 447 -7.77 10.90 -23.64
CA PRO A 447 -7.51 10.80 -25.06
C PRO A 447 -8.63 11.61 -25.73
N SER A 448 -8.27 12.69 -26.45
CA SER A 448 -9.25 13.42 -27.24
C SER A 448 -10.01 12.40 -28.08
N ALA A 449 -11.35 12.44 -28.11
CA ALA A 449 -12.16 11.47 -28.84
C ALA A 449 -11.66 11.23 -30.29
N SER A 450 -11.03 12.25 -30.90
CA SER A 450 -10.41 12.13 -32.23
C SER A 450 -9.21 11.19 -32.28
N LYS A 451 -8.34 11.16 -31.26
CA LYS A 451 -7.17 10.26 -31.20
C LYS A 451 -7.60 8.80 -30.99
N VAL A 452 -8.62 8.56 -30.16
CA VAL A 452 -9.20 7.20 -30.00
C VAL A 452 -9.82 6.74 -31.32
N ALA A 453 -10.60 7.61 -31.97
CA ALA A 453 -11.20 7.31 -33.27
C ALA A 453 -10.14 7.01 -34.35
N GLN A 454 -9.05 7.77 -34.38
CA GLN A 454 -7.96 7.58 -35.34
C GLN A 454 -7.20 6.26 -35.10
N SER A 455 -6.88 5.92 -33.85
CA SER A 455 -6.24 4.64 -33.52
C SER A 455 -7.14 3.44 -33.83
N LEU A 456 -8.43 3.54 -33.55
CA LEU A 456 -9.42 2.52 -33.92
C LEU A 456 -9.55 2.39 -35.44
N GLN A 457 -9.51 3.50 -36.18
CA GLN A 457 -9.56 3.51 -37.64
C GLN A 457 -8.32 2.85 -38.26
N VAL A 458 -7.12 3.13 -37.72
CA VAL A 458 -5.88 2.47 -38.13
C VAL A 458 -5.93 0.97 -37.84
N ALA A 459 -6.31 0.57 -36.62
CA ALA A 459 -6.44 -0.84 -36.25
C ALA A 459 -7.46 -1.58 -37.13
N ALA A 460 -8.63 -0.98 -37.40
CA ALA A 460 -9.64 -1.54 -38.29
C ALA A 460 -9.12 -1.66 -39.74
N SER A 461 -8.37 -0.66 -40.23
CA SER A 461 -7.78 -0.71 -41.57
C SER A 461 -6.70 -1.79 -41.70
N THR A 462 -5.90 -2.00 -40.66
CA THR A 462 -4.87 -3.05 -40.62
C THR A 462 -5.51 -4.44 -40.55
N ALA A 463 -6.55 -4.61 -39.72
CA ALA A 463 -7.31 -5.86 -39.64
C ALA A 463 -7.98 -6.19 -40.98
N ALA A 464 -8.60 -5.22 -41.65
CA ALA A 464 -9.20 -5.40 -42.98
C ALA A 464 -8.16 -5.78 -44.05
N ARG A 465 -6.96 -5.19 -44.01
CA ARG A 465 -5.85 -5.55 -44.90
C ARG A 465 -5.37 -6.98 -44.66
N LEU A 466 -5.23 -7.39 -43.40
CA LEU A 466 -4.83 -8.76 -43.05
C LEU A 466 -5.89 -9.79 -43.45
N GLN A 467 -7.18 -9.48 -43.25
CA GLN A 467 -8.28 -10.35 -43.65
C GLN A 467 -8.36 -10.52 -45.18
N ASN A 468 -8.14 -9.43 -45.93
CA ASN A 468 -8.08 -9.49 -47.39
C ASN A 468 -6.82 -10.21 -47.91
N ALA A 469 -5.69 -10.09 -47.21
CA ALA A 469 -4.48 -10.83 -47.53
C ALA A 469 -4.65 -12.36 -47.31
N GLN A 470 -5.35 -12.77 -46.24
CA GLN A 470 -5.64 -14.18 -45.98
C GLN A 470 -6.61 -14.82 -46.99
N LEU A 471 -7.46 -14.03 -47.65
CA LEU A 471 -8.37 -14.50 -48.69
C LEU A 471 -7.69 -14.67 -50.07
N GLY A 472 -6.43 -14.25 -50.22
CA GLY A 472 -5.73 -14.19 -51.52
C GLY A 472 -4.55 -15.15 -51.71
N THR A 473 -4.08 -15.85 -50.67
CA THR A 473 -2.81 -16.61 -50.78
C THR A 473 -2.94 -18.06 -50.29
N THR A 474 -2.71 -19.01 -51.20
CA THR A 474 -2.30 -20.37 -50.88
C THR A 474 -1.02 -20.35 -50.05
N ARG A 475 -1.10 -20.88 -48.82
CA ARG A 475 0.00 -21.41 -47.99
C ARG A 475 1.44 -21.05 -48.42
N GLU A 476 1.88 -19.85 -48.08
CA GLU A 476 3.31 -19.58 -47.84
C GLU A 476 3.43 -18.73 -46.56
N GLU A 477 4.25 -19.20 -45.62
CA GLU A 477 4.56 -18.51 -44.37
C GLU A 477 5.24 -17.18 -44.69
N SER A 478 4.47 -16.10 -44.64
CA SER A 478 4.97 -14.74 -44.89
C SER A 478 5.11 -14.02 -43.56
N MET A 479 6.33 -13.61 -43.23
CA MET A 479 6.64 -12.75 -42.09
C MET A 479 6.38 -11.30 -42.49
N PHE A 480 5.40 -10.63 -41.89
CA PHE A 480 5.05 -9.25 -42.22
C PHE A 480 5.70 -8.26 -41.25
N LEU A 481 6.55 -7.37 -41.77
CA LEU A 481 7.02 -6.18 -41.08
C LEU A 481 5.95 -5.08 -41.20
N ILE A 482 5.49 -4.53 -40.08
CA ILE A 482 4.56 -3.40 -40.05
C ILE A 482 5.37 -2.12 -39.78
N PRO A 483 5.57 -1.24 -40.77
CA PRO A 483 6.24 0.02 -40.53
C PRO A 483 5.26 1.01 -39.86
N PHE A 484 5.63 1.50 -38.68
CA PHE A 484 5.03 2.70 -38.11
C PHE A 484 5.92 3.89 -38.44
N GLY A 485 5.51 4.70 -39.42
CA GLY A 485 6.22 5.91 -39.80
C GLY A 485 5.60 7.16 -39.17
N SER A 486 6.43 7.95 -38.49
CA SER A 486 6.48 9.40 -38.74
C SER A 486 7.89 9.93 -38.45
N SER A 487 8.55 10.37 -39.53
CA SER A 487 9.82 11.12 -39.68
C SER A 487 11.13 10.50 -39.16
N ASP A 488 12.01 10.22 -40.13
CA ASP A 488 13.48 10.25 -40.13
C ASP A 488 14.22 9.97 -38.81
N GLN A 489 14.21 8.70 -38.39
CA GLN A 489 15.41 7.90 -38.11
C GLN A 489 14.98 6.48 -37.69
N ASP A 490 15.63 5.49 -38.28
CA ASP A 490 15.29 4.07 -38.23
C ASP A 490 15.22 3.48 -36.81
N LEU A 491 14.10 2.86 -36.46
CA LEU A 491 13.99 1.78 -35.48
C LEU A 491 12.85 0.84 -35.90
N GLU A 492 13.20 -0.29 -36.54
CA GLU A 492 12.28 -1.38 -36.82
C GLU A 492 12.02 -2.19 -35.54
N ALA A 493 10.75 -2.33 -35.14
CA ALA A 493 10.34 -3.28 -34.12
C ALA A 493 9.79 -4.55 -34.78
N LEU A 494 10.38 -5.71 -34.46
CA LEU A 494 9.99 -7.01 -35.01
C LEU A 494 8.87 -7.63 -34.15
N PHE A 495 7.72 -7.92 -34.75
CA PHE A 495 6.65 -8.71 -34.10
C PHE A 495 6.58 -10.11 -34.71
N LEU A 496 6.69 -11.14 -33.86
CA LEU A 496 6.46 -12.54 -34.22
C LEU A 496 5.03 -12.92 -33.84
N VAL A 497 4.15 -13.05 -34.83
CA VAL A 497 2.83 -13.68 -34.64
C VAL A 497 2.95 -15.13 -35.07
N SER A 498 3.04 -16.05 -34.12
CA SER A 498 2.99 -17.49 -34.41
C SER A 498 1.55 -17.96 -34.39
N SER A 499 1.01 -18.40 -35.52
CA SER A 499 -0.29 -19.06 -35.58
C SER A 499 -0.12 -20.56 -35.27
N MET A 500 -0.66 -21.02 -34.14
CA MET A 500 -0.88 -22.45 -33.93
C MET A 500 -2.03 -22.93 -34.82
N THR A 501 -1.73 -23.80 -35.79
CA THR A 501 -2.75 -24.48 -36.59
C THR A 501 -3.33 -25.66 -35.82
N LEU A 502 -4.63 -25.62 -35.52
CA LEU A 502 -5.44 -26.81 -35.25
C LEU A 502 -5.75 -27.51 -36.58
N GLY A 503 -5.43 -28.82 -36.66
CA GLY A 503 -5.67 -29.64 -37.85
C GLY A 503 -7.15 -29.93 -38.08
N PRO A 504 -7.57 -30.17 -39.34
CA PRO A 504 -8.98 -30.41 -39.67
C PRO A 504 -9.33 -31.88 -39.44
N GLY A 505 -10.35 -32.15 -38.62
CA GLY A 505 -10.92 -33.48 -38.50
C GLY A 505 -11.81 -33.66 -37.29
N THR A 506 -13.04 -33.13 -37.34
CA THR A 506 -14.28 -33.82 -36.93
C THR A 506 -15.47 -32.89 -37.15
N LEU A 507 -16.32 -33.28 -38.09
CA LEU A 507 -17.70 -32.79 -38.26
C LEU A 507 -18.58 -33.32 -37.13
#